data_AF-A0A3M0JQH4-F1
#
_entry.id   AF-A0A3M0JQH4-F1
#
_cell.length_a   1.000
_cell.length_b   1.000
_cell.length_c   1.000
_cell.angle_alpha   90.00
_cell.angle_beta   90.00
_cell.angle_gamma   90.00
#
_symmetry.space_group_name_H-M   'P 1'
#
loop_
_entity.id
_entity.type
_entity.pdbx_description
1 polymer ?
#
loop_
_entity_poly.entity_id
_entity_poly.type
_entity_poly.pdbx_seq_one_letter_code
_entity_poly.pdbx_strand_id
1 'polypeptide(L)'
;MGGVAGGVGFVNAPLTASEVRNFKKELGNLVEDSVGISNQVDQFLGPNTYTWGEMNSILKILFSPEEIRMIRTAGMKIWEKENRTGPPGDYKLPVVDPRWDPNREEDRRSMDDYRSLIVKGIKESVPRSSNTRLAFDNMQGKDETPATWLNRLKRNFQLYSNIDPDSPEGQVLLKTQFVTKSWPDIRRN
;
A
#
# COMPACT_ATOMS: atom_id res chain seq x y z
N MET A 1 -9.98 36.05 -35.16
CA MET A 1 -9.40 34.74 -35.50
C MET A 1 -8.78 34.18 -34.24
N GLY A 2 -9.31 33.05 -33.75
CA GLY A 2 -8.97 32.48 -32.45
C GLY A 2 -7.56 31.92 -32.42
N GLY A 3 -6.80 32.30 -31.39
CA GLY A 3 -5.54 31.65 -31.06
C GLY A 3 -5.84 30.22 -30.61
N VAL A 4 -5.23 29.26 -31.30
CA VAL A 4 -5.23 27.86 -30.89
C VAL A 4 -4.40 27.81 -29.60
N ALA A 5 -5.07 27.62 -28.46
CA ALA A 5 -4.40 27.29 -27.22
C ALA A 5 -3.67 25.96 -27.44
N GLY A 6 -2.35 26.01 -27.49
CA GLY A 6 -1.52 24.82 -27.50
C GLY A 6 -1.85 24.00 -26.26
N GLY A 7 -2.47 22.84 -26.47
CA GLY A 7 -2.71 21.88 -25.41
C GLY A 7 -1.36 21.53 -24.80
N VAL A 8 -1.16 21.92 -23.56
CA VAL A 8 -0.04 21.43 -22.74
C VAL A 8 -0.30 19.95 -22.53
N GLY A 9 0.22 19.12 -23.43
CA GLY A 9 0.22 17.68 -23.26
C GLY A 9 0.98 17.36 -21.99
N PHE A 10 0.33 16.74 -21.01
CA PHE A 10 1.00 16.21 -19.84
C PHE A 10 1.82 15.00 -20.29
N VAL A 11 3.09 15.23 -20.65
CA VAL A 11 4.00 14.19 -21.11
C VAL A 11 4.60 13.49 -19.88
N ASN A 12 3.87 12.53 -19.32
CA ASN A 12 4.50 11.54 -18.43
C ASN A 12 5.09 10.46 -19.33
N ALA A 13 6.38 10.16 -19.18
CA ALA A 13 6.96 9.01 -19.85
C ALA A 13 6.36 7.74 -19.22
N PRO A 14 5.70 6.86 -20.00
CA PRO A 14 5.13 5.65 -19.44
C PRO A 14 6.22 4.72 -18.93
N LEU A 15 5.95 4.07 -17.79
CA LEU A 15 6.80 2.98 -17.30
C LEU A 15 6.85 1.87 -18.34
N THR A 16 8.06 1.46 -18.71
CA THR A 16 8.26 0.37 -19.65
C THR A 16 7.95 -0.96 -18.99
N ALA A 17 7.51 -1.95 -19.79
CA ALA A 17 7.30 -3.30 -19.28
C ALA A 17 8.56 -3.91 -18.65
N SER A 18 9.75 -3.49 -19.08
CA SER A 18 11.03 -3.94 -18.53
C SER A 18 11.28 -3.42 -17.11
N GLU A 19 11.00 -2.14 -16.86
CA GLU A 19 11.12 -1.52 -15.53
C GLU A 19 10.15 -2.17 -14.55
N VAL A 20 8.90 -2.38 -14.95
CA VAL A 20 7.89 -3.02 -14.09
C VAL A 20 8.26 -4.48 -13.79
N ARG A 21 8.81 -5.22 -14.76
CA ARG A 21 9.28 -6.60 -14.54
C ARG A 21 10.51 -6.66 -13.63
N ASN A 22 11.42 -5.70 -13.73
CA ASN A 22 12.57 -5.62 -12.84
C ASN A 22 12.13 -5.29 -11.42
N PHE A 23 11.23 -4.31 -11.25
CA PHE A 23 10.63 -4.00 -9.97
C PHE A 23 9.89 -5.20 -9.36
N LYS A 24 9.14 -5.98 -10.16
CA LYS A 24 8.49 -7.21 -9.68
C LYS A 24 9.47 -8.23 -9.09
N LYS A 25 10.72 -8.29 -9.54
CA LYS A 25 11.72 -9.23 -8.98
C LYS A 25 12.16 -8.81 -7.57
N GLU A 26 12.13 -7.51 -7.29
CA GLU A 26 12.48 -6.94 -5.98
C GLU A 26 11.26 -6.84 -5.06
N LEU A 27 10.06 -6.82 -5.64
CA LEU A 27 8.80 -6.77 -4.92
C LEU A 27 8.62 -8.04 -4.08
N GLY A 28 8.42 -7.87 -2.78
CA GLY A 28 8.15 -8.97 -1.85
C GLY A 28 6.77 -9.63 -2.06
N ASN A 29 6.38 -10.44 -1.08
CA ASN A 29 5.09 -11.12 -1.08
C ASN A 29 3.98 -10.24 -0.47
N LEU A 30 2.87 -10.05 -1.19
CA LEU A 30 1.75 -9.21 -0.74
C LEU A 30 1.13 -9.71 0.57
N VAL A 31 0.94 -11.02 0.70
CA VAL A 31 0.33 -11.65 1.87
C VAL A 31 1.25 -11.56 3.08
N GLU A 32 2.57 -11.57 2.87
CA GLU A 32 3.52 -11.41 3.98
C GLU A 32 3.61 -9.97 4.49
N ASP A 33 3.67 -8.97 3.61
CA ASP A 33 3.85 -7.56 3.99
C ASP A 33 3.08 -6.59 3.07
N SER A 34 1.76 -6.54 3.19
CA SER A 34 0.92 -5.65 2.38
C SER A 34 1.27 -4.16 2.55
N VAL A 35 1.76 -3.76 3.73
CA VAL A 35 2.13 -2.38 4.04
C VAL A 35 3.43 -2.00 3.35
N GLY A 36 4.47 -2.83 3.47
CA GLY A 36 5.74 -2.63 2.78
C GLY A 36 5.57 -2.61 1.27
N ILE A 37 4.77 -3.54 0.73
CA ILE A 37 4.45 -3.60 -0.70
C ILE A 37 3.71 -2.35 -1.17
N SER A 38 2.74 -1.86 -0.40
CA SER A 38 2.05 -0.59 -0.70
C SER A 38 3.04 0.58 -0.82
N ASN A 39 3.97 0.72 0.14
CA ASN A 39 4.96 1.79 0.13
C ASN A 39 5.93 1.67 -1.07
N GLN A 40 6.39 0.47 -1.39
CA GLN A 40 7.26 0.24 -2.55
C GLN A 40 6.56 0.57 -3.86
N VAL A 41 5.29 0.15 -4.02
CA VAL A 41 4.50 0.46 -5.22
C VAL A 41 4.22 1.96 -5.31
N ASP A 42 3.89 2.63 -4.21
CA ASP A 42 3.67 4.08 -4.18
C ASP A 42 4.91 4.85 -4.63
N GLN A 43 6.08 4.47 -4.11
CA GLN A 43 7.36 5.06 -4.49
C GLN A 43 7.72 4.78 -5.95
N PHE A 44 7.51 3.55 -6.43
CA PHE A 44 7.78 3.14 -7.82
C PHE A 44 6.91 3.91 -8.83
N LEU A 45 5.63 4.08 -8.51
CA LEU A 45 4.71 4.85 -9.35
C LEU A 45 5.03 6.35 -9.32
N GLY A 46 5.56 6.85 -8.20
CA GLY A 46 5.86 8.27 -8.02
C GLY A 46 4.61 9.17 -8.12
N PRO A 47 4.79 10.47 -8.35
CA PRO A 47 3.70 11.44 -8.45
C PRO A 47 3.03 11.47 -9.85
N ASN A 48 3.34 10.50 -10.72
CA ASN A 48 2.84 10.50 -12.09
C ASN A 48 1.37 10.06 -12.16
N THR A 49 0.63 10.69 -13.07
CA THR A 49 -0.69 10.23 -13.50
C THR A 49 -0.51 9.16 -14.58
N TYR A 50 -1.17 8.02 -14.38
CA TYR A 50 -1.17 6.89 -15.32
C TYR A 50 -2.59 6.73 -15.88
N THR A 51 -2.69 6.47 -17.17
CA THR A 51 -3.96 6.06 -17.78
C THR A 51 -4.45 4.75 -17.17
N TRP A 52 -5.74 4.47 -17.31
CA TRP A 52 -6.31 3.21 -16.86
C TRP A 52 -5.59 2.00 -17.48
N GLY A 53 -5.25 2.07 -18.77
CA GLY A 53 -4.54 1.01 -19.49
C GLY A 53 -3.12 0.76 -18.97
N GLU A 54 -2.36 1.82 -18.71
CA GLU A 54 -1.01 1.73 -18.13
C GLU A 54 -1.05 1.15 -16.72
N MET A 55 -1.91 1.68 -15.86
CA MET A 55 -2.04 1.21 -14.48
C MET A 55 -2.50 -0.25 -14.42
N ASN A 56 -3.45 -0.64 -15.27
CA ASN A 56 -3.90 -2.04 -15.36
C ASN A 56 -2.79 -2.97 -15.90
N SER A 57 -1.95 -2.49 -16.81
CA SER A 57 -0.80 -3.25 -17.31
C SER A 57 0.28 -3.43 -16.24
N ILE A 58 0.56 -2.39 -15.47
CA ILE A 58 1.47 -2.45 -14.31
C ILE A 58 0.95 -3.49 -13.31
N LEU A 59 -0.32 -3.40 -12.90
CA LEU A 59 -0.90 -4.32 -11.92
C LEU A 59 -0.86 -5.78 -12.37
N LYS A 60 -1.12 -6.06 -13.65
CA LYS A 60 -1.06 -7.42 -14.22
C LYS A 60 0.36 -8.00 -14.26
N ILE A 61 1.39 -7.16 -14.28
CA ILE A 61 2.78 -7.62 -14.12
C ILE A 61 3.11 -7.82 -12.64
N LEU A 62 2.64 -6.93 -11.77
CA LEU A 62 3.00 -6.94 -10.36
C LEU A 62 2.27 -7.99 -9.53
N PHE A 63 1.03 -8.32 -9.87
CA PHE A 63 0.13 -9.10 -9.02
C PHE A 63 -0.61 -10.17 -9.81
N SER A 64 -0.92 -11.26 -9.13
CA SER A 64 -1.82 -12.30 -9.63
C SER A 64 -3.26 -11.78 -9.71
N PRO A 65 -4.15 -12.43 -10.50
CA PRO A 65 -5.55 -12.04 -10.59
C PRO A 65 -6.27 -12.02 -9.23
N GLU A 66 -5.92 -12.93 -8.33
CA GLU A 66 -6.52 -13.01 -6.98
C GLU A 66 -6.06 -11.85 -6.10
N GLU A 67 -4.76 -11.53 -6.10
CA GLU A 67 -4.23 -10.35 -5.40
C GLU A 67 -4.86 -9.05 -5.93
N ILE A 68 -5.01 -8.91 -7.26
CA ILE A 68 -5.69 -7.75 -7.87
C ILE A 68 -7.14 -7.65 -7.38
N ARG A 69 -7.85 -8.78 -7.26
CA ARG A 69 -9.22 -8.82 -6.74
C ARG A 69 -9.26 -8.34 -5.29
N MET A 70 -8.37 -8.84 -4.43
CA MET A 70 -8.25 -8.41 -3.04
C MET A 70 -7.97 -6.90 -2.93
N ILE A 71 -6.99 -6.40 -3.69
CA ILE A 71 -6.61 -4.99 -3.75
C ILE A 71 -7.80 -4.11 -4.12
N ARG A 72 -8.53 -4.47 -5.18
CA ARG A 72 -9.72 -3.72 -5.62
C ARG A 72 -10.83 -3.76 -4.58
N THR A 73 -11.13 -4.92 -4.01
CA THR A 73 -12.16 -5.02 -2.95
C THR A 73 -11.82 -4.14 -1.74
N ALA A 74 -10.56 -4.12 -1.32
CA ALA A 74 -10.12 -3.25 -0.23
C ALA A 74 -10.23 -1.76 -0.62
N GLY A 75 -9.77 -1.39 -1.82
CA GLY A 75 -9.87 -0.02 -2.32
C GLY A 75 -11.32 0.49 -2.41
N MET A 76 -12.26 -0.34 -2.87
CA MET A 76 -13.69 0.03 -2.95
C MET A 76 -14.27 0.31 -1.57
N LYS A 77 -13.98 -0.55 -0.57
CA LYS A 77 -14.42 -0.34 0.81
C LYS A 77 -13.87 0.95 1.42
N ILE A 78 -12.62 1.30 1.08
CA ILE A 78 -11.99 2.55 1.53
C ILE A 78 -12.72 3.75 0.93
N TRP A 79 -12.93 3.73 -0.39
CA TRP A 79 -13.67 4.79 -1.08
C TRP A 79 -15.08 4.98 -0.49
N GLU A 80 -15.86 3.90 -0.35
CA GLU A 80 -17.23 3.97 0.17
C GLU A 80 -17.29 4.51 1.61
N LYS A 81 -16.28 4.18 2.42
CA LYS A 81 -16.15 4.70 3.79
C LYS A 81 -15.85 6.21 3.80
N GLU A 82 -14.95 6.66 2.93
CA GLU A 82 -14.52 8.06 2.81
C GLU A 82 -15.57 8.93 2.09
N ASN A 83 -16.38 8.33 1.20
CA ASN A 83 -17.30 9.00 0.29
C ASN A 83 -18.73 8.44 0.38
N ARG A 84 -19.35 8.50 1.57
CA ARG A 84 -20.68 7.90 1.85
C ARG A 84 -21.81 8.35 0.92
N THR A 85 -21.72 9.54 0.34
CA THR A 85 -22.72 10.10 -0.60
C THR A 85 -22.21 10.17 -2.04
N GLY A 86 -21.00 9.66 -2.29
CA GLY A 86 -20.38 9.64 -3.61
C GLY A 86 -20.85 8.48 -4.50
N PRO A 87 -20.31 8.37 -5.72
CA PRO A 87 -20.55 7.20 -6.56
C PRO A 87 -20.03 5.92 -5.87
N PRO A 88 -20.58 4.75 -6.19
CA PRO A 88 -20.10 3.47 -5.67
C PRO A 88 -18.62 3.21 -6.01
N GLY A 89 -17.97 2.33 -5.24
CA GLY A 89 -16.53 2.08 -5.38
C GLY A 89 -16.10 1.50 -6.73
N ASP A 90 -16.98 0.76 -7.41
CA ASP A 90 -16.71 0.17 -8.73
C ASP A 90 -16.59 1.21 -9.86
N TYR A 91 -17.24 2.37 -9.72
CA TYR A 91 -17.02 3.53 -10.60
C TYR A 91 -15.61 4.10 -10.47
N LYS A 92 -15.01 4.00 -9.28
CA LYS A 92 -13.66 4.51 -9.00
C LYS A 92 -12.57 3.46 -9.18
N LEU A 93 -12.91 2.18 -9.16
CA LEU A 93 -12.00 1.05 -9.43
C LEU A 93 -12.52 0.18 -10.59
N PRO A 94 -12.71 0.75 -11.80
CA PRO A 94 -13.34 0.03 -12.89
C PRO A 94 -12.47 -1.14 -13.38
N VAL A 95 -13.12 -2.27 -13.67
CA VAL A 95 -12.48 -3.49 -14.21
C VAL A 95 -12.35 -3.45 -15.74
N VAL A 96 -13.17 -2.64 -16.40
CA VAL A 96 -13.16 -2.38 -17.84
C VAL A 96 -12.66 -0.96 -18.10
N ASP A 97 -12.18 -0.71 -19.32
CA ASP A 97 -11.66 0.60 -19.71
C ASP A 97 -12.77 1.68 -19.61
N PRO A 98 -12.64 2.67 -18.71
CA PRO A 98 -13.63 3.74 -18.55
C PRO A 98 -13.53 4.81 -19.65
N ARG A 99 -12.53 4.72 -20.55
CA ARG A 99 -12.24 5.71 -21.61
C ARG A 99 -11.97 7.12 -21.09
N TRP A 100 -11.33 7.22 -19.92
CA TRP A 100 -10.89 8.49 -19.36
C TRP A 100 -9.91 9.20 -20.29
N ASP A 101 -10.17 10.46 -20.62
CA ASP A 101 -9.31 11.30 -21.46
C ASP A 101 -8.31 12.06 -20.60
N PRO A 102 -6.98 11.85 -20.77
CA PRO A 102 -5.95 12.58 -20.02
C PRO A 102 -6.03 14.11 -20.19
N ASN A 103 -6.67 14.62 -21.25
CA ASN A 103 -6.82 16.05 -21.48
C ASN A 103 -8.01 16.66 -20.71
N ARG A 104 -8.92 15.84 -20.19
CA ARG A 104 -10.06 16.28 -19.38
C ARG A 104 -9.69 16.25 -17.91
N GLU A 105 -9.90 17.37 -17.22
CA GLU A 105 -9.53 17.51 -15.81
C GLU A 105 -10.27 16.54 -14.87
N GLU A 106 -11.56 16.29 -15.14
CA GLU A 106 -12.36 15.33 -14.39
C GLU A 106 -11.88 13.88 -14.54
N ASP A 107 -11.46 13.52 -15.74
CA ASP A 107 -10.93 12.20 -16.05
C ASP A 107 -9.54 12.01 -15.44
N ARG A 108 -8.70 13.06 -15.43
CA ARG A 108 -7.43 13.05 -14.68
C ARG A 108 -7.64 12.84 -13.19
N ARG A 109 -8.60 13.53 -12.58
CA ARG A 109 -8.95 13.27 -11.18
C ARG A 109 -9.35 11.81 -10.96
N SER A 110 -10.07 11.22 -11.91
CA SER A 110 -10.46 9.81 -11.82
C SER A 110 -9.26 8.86 -11.97
N MET A 111 -8.27 9.19 -12.81
CA MET A 111 -7.00 8.46 -12.89
C MET A 111 -6.19 8.55 -11.59
N ASP A 112 -6.11 9.74 -11.00
CA ASP A 112 -5.40 9.97 -9.74
C ASP A 112 -6.09 9.24 -8.58
N ASP A 113 -7.43 9.29 -8.52
CA ASP A 113 -8.25 8.51 -7.59
C ASP A 113 -7.99 7.01 -7.76
N TYR A 114 -7.97 6.51 -9.00
CA TYR A 114 -7.70 5.10 -9.31
C TYR A 114 -6.32 4.68 -8.79
N ARG A 115 -5.26 5.46 -9.08
CA ARG A 115 -3.90 5.19 -8.58
C ARG A 115 -3.86 5.22 -7.04
N SER A 116 -4.45 6.22 -6.42
CA SER A 116 -4.52 6.37 -4.95
C SER A 116 -5.24 5.19 -4.30
N LEU A 117 -6.43 4.82 -4.79
CA LEU A 117 -7.22 3.72 -4.25
C LEU A 117 -6.58 2.36 -4.47
N ILE A 118 -5.81 2.17 -5.55
CA ILE A 118 -5.02 0.95 -5.73
C ILE A 118 -3.91 0.87 -4.67
N VAL A 119 -3.14 1.93 -4.43
CA VAL A 119 -2.08 1.93 -3.40
C VAL A 119 -2.67 1.71 -2.01
N LYS A 120 -3.77 2.39 -1.67
CA LYS A 120 -4.51 2.16 -0.42
C LYS A 120 -5.07 0.73 -0.34
N GLY A 121 -5.59 0.22 -1.45
CA GLY A 121 -6.10 -1.13 -1.58
C GLY A 121 -5.04 -2.20 -1.35
N ILE A 122 -3.82 -2.00 -1.85
CA ILE A 122 -2.67 -2.87 -1.56
C ILE A 122 -2.44 -2.94 -0.06
N LYS A 123 -2.37 -1.78 0.61
CA LYS A 123 -2.10 -1.69 2.05
C LYS A 123 -3.09 -2.48 2.89
N GLU A 124 -4.38 -2.38 2.58
CA GLU A 124 -5.48 -2.96 3.36
C GLU A 124 -6.06 -4.26 2.75
N SER A 125 -5.41 -4.80 1.70
CA SER A 125 -5.85 -6.03 1.02
C SER A 125 -5.74 -7.28 1.90
N VAL A 126 -4.80 -7.27 2.83
CA VAL A 126 -4.53 -8.37 3.76
C VAL A 126 -4.95 -7.94 5.16
N PRO A 127 -5.84 -8.70 5.84
CA PRO A 127 -6.22 -8.38 7.21
C PRO A 127 -5.00 -8.36 8.11
N ARG A 128 -4.83 -7.30 8.92
CA ARG A 128 -3.69 -7.16 9.84
C ARG A 128 -3.51 -8.38 10.74
N SER A 129 -4.61 -8.97 11.22
CA SER A 129 -4.59 -10.20 12.02
C SER A 129 -3.92 -11.41 11.36
N SER A 130 -3.70 -11.38 10.04
CA SER A 130 -3.00 -12.44 9.29
C SER A 130 -1.47 -12.29 9.35
N ASN A 131 -0.95 -11.12 9.74
CA ASN A 131 0.48 -10.79 9.74
C ASN A 131 1.13 -10.98 11.12
N THR A 132 0.72 -12.01 11.85
CA THR A 132 1.21 -12.32 13.21
C THR A 132 2.73 -12.42 13.28
N ARG A 133 3.37 -13.00 12.27
CA ARG A 133 4.84 -13.07 12.18
C ARG A 133 5.49 -11.68 12.22
N LEU A 134 5.00 -10.73 11.43
CA LEU A 134 5.53 -9.37 11.42
C LEU A 134 5.16 -8.57 12.68
N ALA A 135 4.00 -8.87 13.28
CA ALA A 135 3.60 -8.26 14.55
C ALA A 135 4.44 -8.76 15.74
N PHE A 136 4.74 -10.07 15.81
CA PHE A 136 5.17 -10.72 17.06
C PHE A 136 6.49 -11.51 16.99
N ASP A 137 6.95 -11.94 15.80
CA ASP A 137 8.12 -12.85 15.69
C ASP A 137 9.45 -12.15 15.41
N ASN A 138 9.49 -10.84 15.53
CA ASN A 138 10.72 -10.08 15.39
C ASN A 138 11.61 -10.25 16.63
N MET A 139 12.93 -10.32 16.43
CA MET A 139 13.93 -10.25 17.50
C MET A 139 14.63 -8.90 17.49
N GLN A 140 15.08 -8.47 18.66
CA GLN A 140 15.98 -7.32 18.79
C GLN A 140 17.29 -7.62 18.04
N GLY A 141 17.76 -6.67 17.25
CA GLY A 141 19.07 -6.77 16.60
C GLY A 141 20.21 -6.69 17.62
N LYS A 142 21.34 -7.37 17.36
CA LYS A 142 22.49 -7.38 18.28
C LYS A 142 23.02 -5.99 18.63
N ASP A 143 22.93 -5.05 17.67
CA ASP A 143 23.41 -3.66 17.80
C ASP A 143 22.23 -2.67 17.98
N GLU A 144 21.00 -3.16 18.08
CA GLU A 144 19.80 -2.33 18.22
C GLU A 144 19.59 -1.96 19.69
N THR A 145 19.48 -0.66 19.98
CA THR A 145 19.25 -0.22 21.37
C THR A 145 17.87 -0.68 21.87
N PRO A 146 17.69 -0.88 23.19
CA PRO A 146 16.39 -1.22 23.77
C PRO A 146 15.27 -0.23 23.37
N ALA A 147 15.57 1.07 23.31
CA ALA A 147 14.61 2.09 22.91
C ALA A 147 14.19 1.96 21.44
N THR A 148 15.16 1.71 20.54
CA THR A 148 14.90 1.46 19.12
C THR A 148 14.04 0.22 18.94
N TRP A 149 14.36 -0.85 19.67
CA TRP A 149 13.61 -2.10 19.67
C TRP A 149 12.15 -1.90 20.11
N LEU A 150 11.93 -1.19 21.23
CA LEU A 150 10.59 -0.89 21.71
C LEU A 150 9.76 -0.10 20.70
N ASN A 151 10.36 0.92 20.07
CA ASN A 151 9.68 1.73 19.05
C ASN A 151 9.32 0.89 17.82
N ARG A 152 10.21 -0.02 17.39
CA ARG A 152 9.94 -0.95 16.29
C ARG A 152 8.82 -1.93 16.63
N LEU A 153 8.80 -2.49 17.84
CA LEU A 153 7.71 -3.34 18.33
C LEU A 153 6.36 -2.62 18.32
N LYS A 154 6.29 -1.40 18.87
CA LYS A 154 5.06 -0.58 18.85
C LYS A 154 4.57 -0.33 17.43
N ARG A 155 5.48 0.03 16.52
CA ARG A 155 5.16 0.24 15.11
C ARG A 155 4.64 -1.04 14.45
N ASN A 156 5.23 -2.19 14.74
CA ASN A 156 4.76 -3.47 14.20
C ASN A 156 3.36 -3.83 14.69
N PHE A 157 3.03 -3.56 15.96
CA PHE A 157 1.67 -3.75 16.48
C PHE A 157 0.67 -2.87 15.73
N GLN A 158 0.99 -1.59 15.51
CA GLN A 158 0.10 -0.66 14.80
C GLN A 158 -0.12 -1.05 13.34
N LEU A 159 0.90 -1.58 12.67
CA LEU A 159 0.86 -1.93 11.24
C LEU A 159 0.28 -3.33 10.98
N TYR A 160 0.59 -4.30 11.84
CA TYR A 160 0.35 -5.72 11.57
C TYR A 160 -0.50 -6.42 12.63
N SER A 161 -1.10 -5.68 13.56
CA SER A 161 -2.05 -6.22 14.54
C SER A 161 -3.28 -5.34 14.64
N ASN A 162 -4.38 -5.92 15.13
CA ASN A 162 -5.58 -5.18 15.54
C ASN A 162 -5.51 -4.75 17.02
N ILE A 163 -4.46 -5.14 17.73
CA ILE A 163 -4.26 -4.81 19.14
C ILE A 163 -3.65 -3.41 19.22
N ASP A 164 -4.36 -2.51 19.88
CA ASP A 164 -3.84 -1.18 20.19
C ASP A 164 -2.66 -1.31 21.17
N PRO A 165 -1.44 -0.89 20.79
CA PRO A 165 -0.27 -0.96 21.67
C PRO A 165 -0.45 -0.19 22.99
N ASP A 166 -1.36 0.79 23.04
CA ASP A 166 -1.60 1.60 24.23
C ASP A 166 -2.76 1.08 25.09
N SER A 167 -3.46 0.00 24.67
CA SER A 167 -4.44 -0.70 25.51
C SER A 167 -3.77 -1.51 26.63
N PRO A 168 -4.50 -1.87 27.72
CA PRO A 168 -3.96 -2.74 28.76
C PRO A 168 -3.41 -4.07 28.21
N GLU A 169 -4.14 -4.71 27.30
CA GLU A 169 -3.74 -5.96 26.65
C GLU A 169 -2.52 -5.75 25.75
N GLY A 170 -2.49 -4.67 24.98
CA GLY A 170 -1.37 -4.28 24.13
C GLY A 170 -0.10 -4.05 24.93
N GLN A 171 -0.18 -3.37 26.07
CA GLN A 171 0.95 -3.11 26.95
C GLN A 171 1.49 -4.40 27.59
N VAL A 172 0.63 -5.34 27.97
CA VAL A 172 1.05 -6.66 28.47
C VAL A 172 1.80 -7.45 27.39
N LEU A 173 1.26 -7.49 26.17
CA LEU A 173 1.89 -8.16 25.04
C LEU A 173 3.21 -7.50 24.64
N LEU A 174 3.27 -6.17 24.59
CA LEU A 174 4.50 -5.43 24.28
C LEU A 174 5.60 -5.72 25.30
N LYS A 175 5.30 -5.69 26.61
CA LYS A 175 6.27 -6.04 27.65
C LYS A 175 6.76 -7.48 27.50
N THR A 176 5.84 -8.41 27.26
CA THR A 176 6.15 -9.83 27.06
C THR A 176 7.07 -10.02 25.86
N GLN A 177 6.72 -9.45 24.71
CA GLN A 177 7.53 -9.55 23.49
C GLN A 177 8.88 -8.85 23.64
N PHE A 178 8.91 -7.68 24.28
CA PHE A 178 10.15 -6.97 24.56
C PHE A 178 11.12 -7.88 25.31
N VAL A 179 10.75 -8.42 26.47
CA VAL A 179 11.61 -9.31 27.26
C VAL A 179 11.96 -10.61 26.51
N THR A 180 10.95 -11.27 25.94
CA THR A 180 11.12 -12.59 25.30
C THR A 180 11.78 -12.53 23.93
N LYS A 181 12.00 -11.36 23.34
CA LYS A 181 12.66 -11.21 22.04
C LYS A 181 13.86 -10.24 22.08
N SER A 182 14.15 -9.65 23.24
CA SER A 182 15.40 -8.93 23.49
C SER A 182 16.62 -9.85 23.39
N TRP A 183 17.75 -9.26 23.01
CA TRP A 183 19.01 -9.97 22.91
C TRP A 183 19.52 -10.36 24.33
N PRO A 184 20.23 -11.51 24.52
CA PRO A 184 20.52 -12.09 25.83
C PRO A 184 21.29 -11.20 26.80
N ASP A 185 22.09 -10.28 26.29
CA ASP A 185 22.82 -9.27 27.07
C ASP A 185 21.88 -8.31 27.80
N ILE A 186 20.73 -7.98 27.21
CA ILE A 186 19.72 -7.10 27.79
C ILE A 186 18.74 -7.88 28.69
N ARG A 187 18.47 -9.15 28.41
CA ARG A 187 17.59 -10.01 29.25
C ARG A 187 18.09 -10.22 30.69
N ARG A 188 19.35 -9.89 30.97
CA ARG A 188 20.01 -10.13 32.26
C ARG A 188 20.02 -8.92 33.21
N ASN A 189 19.49 -7.76 32.77
CA ASN A 189 19.29 -6.56 33.60
C ASN A 189 17.81 -6.36 33.91
#